data_AF-A0A6M3M8T9-F1
#
_entry.id   AF-A0A6M3M8T9-F1
#
_cell.length_a   1.000
_cell.length_b   1.000
_cell.length_c   1.000
_cell.angle_alpha   90.00
_cell.angle_beta   90.00
_cell.angle_gamma   90.00
#
_symmetry.space_group_name_H-M   'P 1'
#
loop_
_entity.id
_entity.type
_entity.pdbx_description
1 polymer ?
#
loop_
_entity_poly.entity_id
_entity_poly.type
_entity_poly.pdbx_seq_one_letter_code
_entity_poly.pdbx_strand_id
1 'polypeptide(L)'
;MFTIIKNCYKSVLTIVGIITIMTALVAFYTNFATSAEVKQLREDTKQDIAMMRTEFKKSMELDRNITRLNNTNENLLRTRLLLMTRPNDKDLLEDYNLLKKQKEELQKAIDKR
;
A
#
# COMPACT_ATOMS: atom_id res chain seq x y z
N MET A 1 -29.51 36.21 60.04
CA MET A 1 -28.74 34.95 59.87
C MET A 1 -29.22 34.13 58.66
N PHE A 2 -30.53 33.85 58.52
CA PHE A 2 -31.09 33.02 57.43
C PHE A 2 -30.86 33.54 55.99
N THR A 3 -30.89 34.86 55.78
CA THR A 3 -30.76 35.49 54.45
C THR A 3 -29.34 35.38 53.88
N ILE A 4 -28.33 35.47 54.74
CA ILE A 4 -26.92 35.35 54.38
C ILE A 4 -26.62 33.91 53.91
N ILE A 5 -27.15 32.93 54.62
CA ILE A 5 -27.01 31.50 54.27
C ILE A 5 -27.65 31.21 52.91
N LYS A 6 -28.84 31.77 52.64
CA LYS A 6 -29.55 31.59 51.36
C LYS A 6 -28.79 32.19 50.16
N ASN A 7 -28.15 33.34 50.35
CA ASN A 7 -27.35 33.98 49.31
C ASN A 7 -26.02 33.24 49.07
N CYS A 8 -25.34 32.79 50.13
CA CYS A 8 -24.16 31.93 50.00
C CYS A 8 -24.49 30.64 49.24
N TYR A 9 -25.61 29.98 49.56
CA TYR A 9 -26.03 28.76 48.86
C TYR A 9 -26.25 28.99 47.36
N LYS A 10 -26.92 30.09 46.98
CA LYS A 10 -27.10 30.47 45.57
C LYS A 10 -25.77 30.71 44.85
N SER A 11 -24.85 31.45 45.47
CA SER A 11 -23.52 31.71 44.89
C SER A 11 -22.72 30.42 44.69
N VAL A 12 -22.74 29.51 45.66
CA VAL A 12 -22.09 28.20 45.54
C VAL A 12 -22.71 27.39 44.41
N LEU A 13 -24.03 27.36 44.30
CA LEU A 13 -24.73 26.62 43.24
C LEU A 13 -24.36 27.14 41.85
N THR A 14 -24.27 28.46 41.68
CA THR A 14 -23.84 29.07 40.41
C THR A 14 -22.40 28.74 40.06
N ILE A 15 -21.49 28.74 41.05
CA ILE A 15 -20.08 28.40 40.82
C ILE A 15 -19.94 26.93 40.43
N VAL A 16 -20.63 26.03 41.13
CA VAL A 16 -20.63 24.60 40.80
C VAL A 16 -21.19 24.38 39.40
N GLY A 17 -22.29 25.04 39.04
CA GLY A 17 -22.88 24.96 37.70
C GLY A 17 -21.90 25.38 36.60
N ILE A 18 -21.16 26.47 36.80
CA ILE A 18 -20.14 26.93 35.84
C ILE A 18 -19.02 25.88 35.70
N ILE A 19 -18.54 25.31 36.81
CA ILE A 19 -17.49 24.29 36.80
C ILE A 19 -17.97 23.02 36.05
N THR A 20 -19.22 22.60 36.25
CA THR A 20 -19.79 21.44 35.55
C THR A 20 -19.89 21.68 34.04
N ILE A 21 -20.27 22.88 33.61
CA ILE A 21 -20.33 23.23 32.18
C ILE A 21 -18.92 23.26 31.56
N MET A 22 -17.95 23.86 32.26
CA MET A 22 -16.57 23.94 31.78
C MET A 22 -15.93 22.56 31.64
N THR A 23 -16.15 21.67 32.61
CA THR A 23 -15.64 20.28 32.54
C THR A 23 -16.31 19.48 31.41
N ALA A 24 -17.61 19.65 31.19
CA ALA A 24 -18.31 19.02 30.07
C ALA A 24 -17.80 19.51 28.70
N LEU A 25 -17.52 20.80 28.56
CA LEU A 25 -16.95 21.37 27.32
C LEU A 25 -15.56 20.81 27.03
N VAL A 26 -14.67 20.76 28.03
CA VAL A 26 -13.32 20.20 27.87
C VAL A 26 -13.41 18.73 27.43
N ALA A 27 -14.23 17.92 28.09
CA ALA A 27 -14.43 16.52 27.73
C ALA A 27 -15.01 16.35 26.31
N PHE A 28 -15.90 17.26 25.88
CA PHE A 28 -16.45 17.25 24.53
C PHE A 28 -15.37 17.55 23.48
N TYR A 29 -14.56 18.59 23.69
CA TYR A 29 -13.48 18.95 22.77
C TYR A 29 -12.43 17.84 22.65
N THR A 30 -12.03 17.21 23.77
CA THR A 30 -11.06 16.10 23.74
C THR A 30 -11.62 14.91 22.97
N ASN A 31 -12.87 14.51 23.23
CA ASN A 31 -13.48 13.39 22.52
C ASN A 31 -13.66 13.69 21.02
N PHE A 32 -14.01 14.93 20.67
CA PHE A 32 -14.11 15.35 19.27
C PHE A 32 -12.75 15.30 18.57
N ALA A 33 -11.70 15.83 19.19
CA ALA A 33 -10.33 15.79 18.66
C ALA A 33 -9.86 14.34 18.45
N THR A 34 -10.01 13.48 19.45
CA THR A 34 -9.69 12.05 19.34
C THR A 34 -10.48 11.37 18.23
N SER A 35 -11.77 11.69 18.06
CA SER A 35 -12.58 11.11 16.98
C SER A 35 -12.16 11.55 15.59
N ALA A 36 -11.67 12.79 15.45
CA ALA A 36 -11.15 13.32 14.18
C ALA A 36 -9.81 12.67 13.84
N GLU A 37 -8.90 12.56 14.82
CA GLU A 37 -7.61 11.88 14.67
C GLU A 37 -7.79 10.41 14.28
N VAL A 38 -8.73 9.70 14.91
CA VAL A 38 -9.03 8.29 14.56
C VAL A 38 -9.57 8.16 13.14
N LYS A 39 -10.39 9.11 12.67
CA LYS A 39 -10.87 9.11 11.28
C LYS A 39 -9.73 9.32 10.30
N GLN A 40 -8.86 10.30 10.57
CA GLN A 40 -7.71 10.59 9.74
C GLN A 40 -6.76 9.38 9.67
N LEU A 41 -6.41 8.81 10.82
CA LEU A 41 -5.58 7.60 10.89
C LEU A 41 -6.18 6.44 10.09
N ARG A 42 -7.50 6.29 10.10
CA ARG A 42 -8.21 5.26 9.33
C ARG A 42 -8.14 5.52 7.82
N GLU A 43 -8.23 6.78 7.39
CA GLU A 43 -8.11 7.16 5.98
C GLU A 43 -6.67 6.96 5.50
N ASP A 44 -5.68 7.42 6.26
CA ASP A 44 -4.26 7.23 5.98
C ASP A 44 -3.92 5.74 5.88
N THR A 45 -4.36 4.93 6.86
CA THR A 45 -4.15 3.47 6.83
C THR A 45 -4.80 2.82 5.60
N LYS A 46 -5.98 3.27 5.16
CA LYS A 46 -6.61 2.74 3.95
C LYS A 46 -5.80 3.10 2.71
N GLN A 47 -5.28 4.31 2.63
CA GLN A 47 -4.44 4.76 1.54
C GLN A 47 -3.13 3.97 1.50
N ASP A 48 -2.46 3.79 2.64
CA ASP A 48 -1.24 3.00 2.76
C ASP A 48 -1.45 1.55 2.32
N ILE A 49 -2.55 0.92 2.76
CA ILE A 49 -2.90 -0.44 2.32
C ILE A 49 -3.14 -0.48 0.80
N ALA A 50 -3.77 0.54 0.22
CA ALA A 50 -4.00 0.60 -1.22
C ALA A 50 -2.70 0.77 -2.01
N MET A 51 -1.78 1.61 -1.52
CA MET A 51 -0.44 1.78 -2.09
C MET A 51 0.35 0.48 -2.01
N MET A 52 0.43 -0.13 -0.82
CA MET A 52 1.13 -1.40 -0.60
C MET A 52 0.58 -2.52 -1.48
N ARG A 53 -0.74 -2.63 -1.64
CA ARG A 53 -1.35 -3.61 -2.57
C ARG A 53 -0.93 -3.37 -4.02
N THR A 54 -0.80 -2.12 -4.44
CA THR A 54 -0.38 -1.77 -5.79
C THR A 54 1.07 -2.11 -6.03
N GLU A 55 1.95 -1.78 -5.08
CA GLU A 55 3.37 -2.14 -5.13
C GLU A 55 3.58 -3.65 -5.11
N PHE A 56 2.84 -4.37 -4.26
CA PHE A 56 2.89 -5.83 -4.21
C PHE A 56 2.50 -6.47 -5.54
N LYS A 57 1.43 -5.99 -6.20
CA LYS A 57 1.05 -6.46 -7.54
C LYS A 57 2.15 -6.21 -8.57
N LYS A 58 2.79 -5.03 -8.53
CA LYS A 58 3.92 -4.71 -9.40
C LYS A 58 5.09 -5.67 -9.17
N SER A 59 5.43 -5.95 -7.90
CA SER A 59 6.49 -6.89 -7.54
C SER A 59 6.18 -8.32 -8.04
N MET A 60 4.97 -8.83 -7.82
CA MET A 60 4.57 -10.14 -8.34
C MET A 60 4.65 -10.23 -9.88
N GLU A 61 4.29 -9.16 -10.58
CA GLU A 61 4.40 -9.10 -12.04
C GLU A 61 5.86 -9.13 -12.50
N LEU A 62 6.76 -8.46 -11.76
CA LEU A 62 8.19 -8.50 -12.00
C LEU A 62 8.75 -9.92 -11.82
N ASP A 63 8.42 -10.59 -10.72
CA ASP A 63 8.85 -11.97 -10.46
C ASP A 63 8.37 -12.94 -11.55
N ARG A 64 7.15 -12.76 -12.06
CA ARG A 64 6.63 -13.54 -13.19
C ARG A 64 7.42 -13.27 -14.46
N ASN A 65 7.77 -12.01 -14.75
CA ASN A 65 8.57 -11.66 -15.93
C ASN A 65 10.00 -12.20 -15.84
N ILE A 66 10.64 -12.14 -14.66
CA ILE A 66 11.95 -12.73 -14.40
C ILE A 66 11.89 -14.26 -14.61
N THR A 67 10.87 -14.91 -14.06
CA THR A 67 10.65 -16.36 -14.26
C THR A 67 10.51 -16.72 -15.74
N ARG A 68 9.70 -15.95 -16.49
CA ARG A 68 9.54 -16.13 -17.94
C ARG A 68 10.87 -15.94 -18.69
N LEU A 69 11.63 -14.90 -18.33
CA LEU A 69 12.94 -14.64 -18.92
C LEU A 69 13.90 -15.82 -18.71
N ASN A 70 13.95 -16.36 -17.50
CA ASN A 70 14.79 -17.52 -17.17
C ASN A 70 14.42 -18.75 -18.03
N ASN A 71 13.12 -19.04 -18.14
CA ASN A 71 12.63 -20.15 -18.98
C ASN A 71 12.96 -19.93 -20.47
N THR A 72 12.75 -18.72 -20.99
CA THR A 72 13.10 -18.37 -22.38
C THR A 72 14.61 -18.51 -22.61
N ASN A 73 15.43 -18.12 -21.64
CA ASN A 73 16.89 -18.25 -21.72
C ASN A 73 17.33 -19.72 -21.71
N GLU A 74 16.69 -20.57 -20.89
CA GLU A 74 16.94 -22.01 -20.88
C GLU A 74 16.54 -22.66 -22.22
N ASN A 75 15.36 -22.31 -22.74
CA ASN A 75 14.91 -22.79 -24.05
C ASN A 75 15.87 -22.34 -25.17
N LEU A 76 16.32 -21.08 -25.15
CA LEU A 76 17.28 -20.56 -26.12
C LEU A 76 18.60 -21.34 -26.08
N LEU A 77 19.09 -21.69 -24.88
CA LEU A 77 20.28 -22.53 -24.74
C LEU A 77 20.06 -23.92 -25.33
N ARG A 78 18.92 -24.56 -25.02
CA ARG A 78 18.56 -25.88 -25.56
C ARG A 78 18.47 -25.87 -27.08
N THR A 79 17.76 -24.90 -27.67
CA THR A 79 17.65 -24.75 -29.13
C THR A 79 19.02 -24.47 -29.76
N ARG A 80 19.87 -23.67 -29.09
CA ARG A 80 21.24 -23.44 -29.55
C ARG A 80 22.08 -24.72 -29.59
N LEU A 81 21.97 -25.57 -28.57
CA LEU A 81 22.66 -26.87 -28.53
C LEU A 81 22.15 -27.79 -29.66
N LEU A 82 20.84 -27.82 -29.89
CA LEU A 82 20.25 -28.58 -30.98
C LEU A 82 20.73 -28.08 -32.35
N LEU A 83 20.84 -26.77 -32.57
CA LEU A 83 21.43 -26.20 -33.79
C LEU A 83 22.89 -26.60 -33.98
N MET A 84 23.67 -26.80 -32.92
CA MET A 84 25.04 -27.33 -33.05
C MET A 84 25.03 -28.78 -33.57
N THR A 85 24.04 -29.58 -33.16
CA THR A 85 23.89 -30.97 -33.63
C THR A 85 23.19 -31.07 -34.99
N ARG A 86 22.37 -30.09 -35.35
CA ARG A 86 21.53 -30.05 -36.56
C ARG A 86 21.60 -28.64 -37.19
N PRO A 87 22.72 -28.28 -37.82
CA PRO A 87 22.97 -26.90 -38.26
C PRO A 87 22.11 -26.44 -39.45
N ASN A 88 21.55 -27.38 -40.21
CA ASN A 88 20.75 -27.07 -41.41
C ASN A 88 19.24 -27.12 -41.17
N ASP A 89 18.81 -27.30 -39.92
CA ASP A 89 17.41 -27.34 -39.54
C ASP A 89 16.83 -25.91 -39.51
N LYS A 90 16.01 -25.58 -40.53
CA LYS A 90 15.46 -24.24 -40.72
C LYS A 90 14.43 -23.88 -39.67
N ASP A 91 13.61 -24.83 -39.26
CA ASP A 91 12.54 -24.63 -38.27
C ASP A 91 13.17 -24.30 -36.91
N LEU A 92 14.26 -25.01 -36.59
CA LEU A 92 15.00 -24.81 -35.35
C LEU A 92 15.75 -23.46 -35.30
N LEU A 93 16.19 -22.96 -36.46
CA LEU A 93 16.79 -21.63 -36.60
C LEU A 93 15.74 -20.53 -36.42
N GLU A 94 14.53 -20.72 -36.95
CA GLU A 94 13.40 -19.81 -36.75
C GLU A 94 13.01 -19.73 -35.28
N ASP A 95 12.83 -20.88 -34.62
CA ASP A 95 12.54 -20.97 -33.18
C ASP A 95 13.60 -20.25 -32.33
N TYR A 96 14.89 -20.42 -32.67
CA TYR A 96 15.97 -19.72 -31.98
C TYR A 96 15.87 -18.19 -32.11
N ASN A 97 15.57 -17.69 -33.31
CA ASN A 97 15.43 -16.25 -33.56
C ASN A 97 14.20 -15.66 -32.85
N LEU A 98 13.09 -16.40 -32.82
CA LEU A 98 11.89 -16.02 -32.07
C LEU A 98 12.18 -15.94 -30.57
N LEU A 99 12.82 -16.96 -29.98
CA LEU A 99 13.20 -16.97 -28.57
C LEU A 99 14.17 -15.83 -28.23
N LYS A 100 15.10 -15.50 -29.13
CA LYS A 100 16.02 -14.38 -28.95
C LYS A 100 15.28 -13.05 -28.89
N LYS A 101 14.34 -12.81 -29.80
CA LYS A 101 13.51 -11.60 -29.79
C LYS A 101 12.64 -11.52 -28.53
N GLN A 102 12.01 -12.62 -28.13
CA GLN A 102 11.22 -12.67 -26.90
C GLN A 102 12.05 -12.39 -25.64
N LYS A 103 13.28 -12.92 -25.58
CA LYS A 103 14.22 -12.61 -24.49
C LYS A 103 14.53 -11.12 -24.41
N GLU A 104 14.82 -10.49 -25.56
CA GLU A 104 15.12 -9.05 -25.62
C GLU A 104 13.91 -8.19 -25.20
N GLU A 105 12.70 -8.56 -25.60
CA GLU A 105 11.47 -7.88 -25.20
C GLU A 105 11.20 -8.00 -23.69
N LEU A 106 11.37 -9.21 -23.13
CA LEU A 106 11.21 -9.46 -21.69
C LEU A 106 12.27 -8.72 -20.87
N GLN A 107 13.53 -8.70 -21.32
CA GLN A 107 14.61 -7.96 -20.67
C GLN A 107 14.32 -6.46 -20.66
N LYS A 108 13.90 -5.88 -21.79
CA LYS A 108 13.49 -4.47 -21.87
C LYS A 108 12.30 -4.16 -20.97
N ALA A 109 11.34 -5.09 -20.84
CA ALA A 109 10.19 -4.91 -19.95
C ALA A 109 10.58 -4.93 -18.46
N ILE A 110 11.63 -5.66 -18.11
CA ILE A 110 12.21 -5.68 -16.76
C ILE A 110 13.03 -4.40 -16.51
N ASP A 111 13.89 -4.00 -17.44
CA ASP A 111 14.83 -2.88 -17.29
C ASP A 111 14.16 -1.50 -17.35
N LYS A 112 12.97 -1.38 -17.96
CA LYS A 112 12.22 -0.11 -18.09
C LYS A 112 11.44 0.26 -16.82
N ARG A 113 11.43 -0.58 -15.79
CA ARG A 113 10.81 -0.31 -14.48
C ARG A 113 11.83 0.21 -13.48
#